data_AF-A0A834AH18-F1
#
_entry.id   AF-A0A834AH18-F1
#
_cell.length_a   1.000
_cell.length_b   1.000
_cell.length_c   1.000
_cell.angle_alpha   90.00
_cell.angle_beta   90.00
_cell.angle_gamma   90.00
#
_symmetry.space_group_name_H-M   'P 1'
#
loop_
_entity.id
_entity.type
_entity.pdbx_description
1 polymer ?
#
loop_
_entity_poly.entity_id
_entity_poly.type
_entity_poly.pdbx_seq_one_letter_code
_entity_poly.pdbx_strand_id
1 'polypeptide(L)'
;MKKIYYRPASMTIVDGIHKVCIHVGSKLIEKILLNISSDGLSRVIAPSSEITYGMVAADLFHSLLAGGGAPCVVKVQSLFVLDENSYPLQQDFSLLDFFPDGVKHASYALP
;
A
#
# COMPACT_ATOMS: atom_id res chain seq x y z
N MET A 1 -20.14 6.06 -17.42
CA MET A 1 -19.76 6.31 -16.01
C MET A 1 -18.28 6.65 -15.94
N LYS A 2 -17.89 7.70 -15.22
CA LYS A 2 -16.47 8.01 -14.98
C LYS A 2 -15.93 7.01 -13.95
N LYS A 3 -14.87 6.28 -14.30
CA LYS A 3 -14.20 5.38 -13.37
C LYS A 3 -13.38 6.23 -12.37
N ILE A 4 -13.68 6.09 -11.09
CA ILE A 4 -12.91 6.72 -10.01
C ILE A 4 -11.71 5.80 -9.75
N TYR A 5 -10.55 6.41 -9.52
CA TYR A 5 -9.32 5.70 -9.18
C TYR A 5 -8.73 6.31 -7.92
N TYR A 6 -8.02 5.50 -7.13
CA TYR A 6 -7.15 6.04 -6.08
C TYR A 6 -6.12 6.97 -6.69
N ARG A 7 -5.77 8.03 -5.96
CA ARG A 7 -4.63 8.87 -6.32
C ARG A 7 -3.34 8.19 -5.87
N PRO A 8 -2.22 8.36 -6.60
CA PRO A 8 -0.91 7.97 -6.09
C PRO A 8 -0.65 8.66 -4.74
N ALA A 9 0.07 7.96 -3.86
CA ALA A 9 0.36 8.44 -2.51
C ALA A 9 1.83 8.24 -2.16
N SER A 10 2.23 8.77 -1.01
CA SER A 10 3.55 8.56 -0.41
C SER A 10 3.41 7.65 0.79
N MET A 11 4.29 6.66 0.89
CA MET A 11 4.44 5.77 2.05
C MET A 11 5.82 5.98 2.66
N THR A 12 5.87 6.03 3.98
CA THR A 12 7.12 6.08 4.73
C THR A 12 7.38 4.70 5.33
N ILE A 13 8.55 4.13 5.06
CA ILE A 13 9.04 2.91 5.71
C ILE A 13 10.13 3.29 6.70
N VAL A 14 10.05 2.72 7.91
CA VAL A 14 11.00 2.93 8.99
C VAL A 14 11.59 1.59 9.41
N ASP A 15 12.91 1.52 9.49
CA ASP A 15 13.65 0.37 10.05
C ASP A 15 14.81 0.88 10.92
N GLY A 16 14.60 0.86 12.24
CA GLY A 16 15.50 1.47 13.21
C GLY A 16 15.68 2.97 12.96
N ILE A 17 16.92 3.38 12.64
CA ILE A 17 17.25 4.78 12.31
C ILE A 17 16.98 5.13 10.84
N HIS A 18 16.72 4.15 9.99
CA HIS A 18 16.52 4.36 8.57
C HIS A 18 15.07 4.72 8.29
N LYS A 19 14.87 5.74 7.47
CA LYS A 19 13.55 6.20 7.03
C LYS A 19 13.60 6.47 5.54
N VAL A 20 12.71 5.82 4.78
CA VAL A 20 12.63 5.96 3.32
C VAL A 20 11.22 6.37 2.92
N CYS A 21 11.12 7.37 2.05
CA CYS A 21 9.89 7.79 1.42
C CYS A 21 9.73 7.09 0.07
N ILE A 22 8.58 6.47 -0.16
CA ILE A 22 8.31 5.64 -1.34
C ILE A 22 7.03 6.14 -2.02
N HIS A 23 7.11 6.32 -3.33
CA HIS A 23 5.95 6.59 -4.17
C HIS A 23 5.12 5.33 -4.37
N VAL A 24 3.82 5.42 -4.09
CA VAL A 24 2.88 4.30 -4.22
C VAL A 24 1.88 4.62 -5.33
N GLY A 25 1.89 3.83 -6.39
CA GLY A 25 0.96 3.98 -7.51
C GLY A 25 -0.48 3.60 -7.13
N SER A 26 -1.46 4.18 -7.84
CA SER A 26 -2.89 3.97 -7.60
C SER A 26 -3.32 2.50 -7.52
N LYS A 27 -2.80 1.64 -8.41
CA LYS A 27 -3.11 0.20 -8.42
C LYS A 27 -2.59 -0.51 -7.16
N LEU A 28 -1.46 -0.05 -6.63
CA LEU A 28 -0.89 -0.61 -5.41
C LEU A 28 -1.64 -0.13 -4.18
N ILE A 29 -2.15 1.10 -4.17
CA ILE A 29 -3.08 1.55 -3.12
C ILE A 29 -4.32 0.65 -3.09
N GLU A 30 -4.92 0.36 -4.25
CA GLU A 30 -6.05 -0.56 -4.33
C GLU A 30 -5.68 -1.97 -3.83
N LYS A 31 -4.50 -2.48 -4.18
CA LYS A 31 -4.00 -3.77 -3.68
C LYS A 31 -3.79 -3.78 -2.17
N ILE A 32 -3.19 -2.73 -1.61
CA ILE A 32 -3.02 -2.55 -0.16
C ILE A 32 -4.39 -2.57 0.50
N LEU A 33 -5.38 -1.88 -0.08
CA LEU A 33 -6.77 -1.85 0.36
C LEU A 33 -7.57 -3.12 -0.04
N LEU A 34 -6.93 -4.28 -0.10
CA LEU A 34 -7.58 -5.58 -0.34
C LEU A 34 -8.39 -5.64 -1.66
N ASN A 35 -7.98 -4.87 -2.67
CA ASN A 35 -8.67 -4.70 -3.95
C ASN A 35 -10.08 -4.08 -3.86
N ILE A 36 -10.34 -3.31 -2.80
CA ILE A 36 -11.56 -2.50 -2.68
C ILE A 36 -11.48 -1.36 -3.68
N SER A 37 -12.41 -1.31 -4.63
CA SER A 37 -12.45 -0.22 -5.63
C SER A 37 -12.74 1.13 -4.98
N SER A 38 -12.19 2.20 -5.54
CA SER A 38 -12.35 3.54 -4.95
C SER A 38 -13.79 4.04 -4.88
N ASP A 39 -14.67 3.57 -5.77
CA ASP A 39 -16.11 3.86 -5.75
C ASP A 39 -16.90 2.92 -4.79
N GLY A 40 -16.25 1.87 -4.29
CA GLY A 40 -16.81 0.89 -3.38
C GLY A 40 -16.72 1.27 -1.90
N LEU A 41 -15.89 2.27 -1.55
CA LEU A 41 -15.61 2.61 -0.15
C LEU A 41 -16.86 2.99 0.65
N SER A 42 -17.83 3.67 0.06
CA SER A 42 -19.07 4.03 0.76
C SER A 42 -20.10 2.90 0.81
N ARG A 43 -19.86 1.77 0.13
CA ARG A 43 -20.79 0.65 0.11
C ARG A 43 -20.69 -0.14 1.41
N VAL A 44 -21.84 -0.59 1.87
CA VAL A 44 -21.97 -1.49 3.02
C VAL A 44 -21.56 -2.90 2.62
N ILE A 45 -20.85 -3.61 3.49
CA ILE A 45 -20.33 -4.96 3.21
C ILE A 45 -21.46 -6.01 3.22
N ALA A 46 -22.41 -5.86 4.12
CA ALA A 46 -23.58 -6.73 4.25
C ALA A 46 -24.84 -5.90 4.53
N PRO A 47 -26.02 -6.25 3.98
CA PRO A 47 -27.25 -5.45 4.13
C PRO A 47 -27.68 -5.15 5.57
N SER A 48 -27.25 -5.96 6.54
CA SER A 48 -27.55 -5.81 7.97
C SER A 48 -26.41 -5.21 8.79
N SER A 49 -25.23 -4.95 8.21
CA SER A 49 -24.13 -4.30 8.93
C SER A 49 -24.18 -2.79 8.70
N GLU A 50 -23.77 -2.01 9.68
CA GLU A 50 -23.47 -0.58 9.48
C GLU A 50 -22.03 -0.37 8.98
N ILE A 51 -21.34 -1.45 8.61
CA ILE A 51 -19.91 -1.43 8.27
C ILE A 51 -19.75 -1.20 6.77
N THR A 52 -19.07 -0.11 6.43
CA THR A 52 -18.68 0.19 5.05
C THR A 52 -17.31 -0.36 4.71
N TYR A 53 -17.02 -0.57 3.42
CA TYR A 53 -15.67 -0.90 2.97
C TYR A 53 -14.65 0.19 3.35
N GLY A 54 -15.08 1.46 3.46
CA GLY A 54 -14.27 2.56 3.94
C GLY A 54 -13.84 2.40 5.39
N MET A 55 -14.71 1.84 6.26
CA MET A 55 -14.32 1.50 7.63
C MET A 55 -13.28 0.39 7.66
N VAL A 56 -13.44 -0.65 6.82
CA VAL A 56 -12.42 -1.71 6.70
C VAL A 56 -11.08 -1.17 6.20
N ALA A 57 -11.10 -0.26 5.23
CA ALA A 57 -9.88 0.40 4.76
C ALA A 57 -9.21 1.22 5.87
N ALA A 58 -9.99 1.92 6.70
CA ALA A 58 -9.48 2.68 7.83
C ALA A 58 -8.87 1.76 8.91
N ASP A 59 -9.54 0.67 9.26
CA ASP A 59 -9.04 -0.34 10.21
C ASP A 59 -7.76 -1.00 9.71
N LEU A 60 -7.67 -1.26 8.41
CA LEU A 60 -6.46 -1.80 7.79
C LEU A 60 -5.29 -0.82 7.89
N PHE A 61 -5.49 0.46 7.56
CA PHE A 61 -4.45 1.48 7.75
C PHE A 61 -4.07 1.61 9.22
N HIS A 62 -5.04 1.56 10.13
CA HIS A 62 -4.76 1.57 11.56
C HIS A 62 -3.89 0.37 11.96
N SER A 63 -4.23 -0.84 11.51
CA SER A 63 -3.43 -2.04 11.76
C SER A 63 -2.01 -1.97 11.17
N LEU A 64 -1.84 -1.32 10.02
CA LEU A 64 -0.54 -1.16 9.38
C LEU A 64 0.34 -0.10 10.05
N LEU A 65 -0.27 0.92 10.68
CA LEU A 65 0.45 2.12 11.16
C LEU A 65 0.53 2.23 12.69
N ALA A 66 -0.40 1.61 13.43
CA ALA A 66 -0.44 1.71 14.88
C ALA A 66 0.67 0.87 15.55
N GLY A 67 1.21 1.35 16.67
CA GLY A 67 2.10 0.57 17.54
C GLY A 67 3.47 0.19 16.97
N GLY A 68 3.92 0.88 15.91
CA GLY A 68 5.15 0.53 15.17
C GLY A 68 4.88 -0.22 13.86
N GLY A 69 3.61 -0.54 13.58
CA GLY A 69 3.18 -1.26 12.39
C GLY A 69 3.55 -2.74 12.42
N ALA A 70 2.75 -3.57 11.76
CA ALA A 70 3.15 -4.94 11.50
C ALA A 70 4.38 -4.95 10.56
N PRO A 71 5.39 -5.79 10.81
CA PRO A 71 6.45 -6.02 9.84
C PRO A 71 5.86 -6.34 8.46
N CYS A 72 6.44 -5.78 7.41
CA CYS A 72 6.00 -6.05 6.05
C CYS A 72 7.19 -6.22 5.12
N VAL A 73 7.02 -7.05 4.12
CA VAL A 73 7.98 -7.18 3.02
C VAL A 73 7.50 -6.30 1.89
N VAL A 74 8.40 -5.46 1.38
CA VAL A 74 8.14 -4.59 0.24
C VAL A 74 9.11 -4.87 -0.88
N LYS A 75 8.60 -4.83 -2.12
CA LYS A 75 9.45 -4.79 -3.31
C LYS A 75 9.48 -3.36 -3.82
N VAL A 76 10.68 -2.79 -3.94
CA VAL A 76 10.87 -1.39 -4.27
C VAL A 76 11.81 -1.26 -5.46
N GLN A 77 11.53 -0.30 -6.34
CA GLN A 77 12.43 0.16 -7.39
C GLN A 77 13.12 1.44 -6.93
N SER A 78 14.45 1.48 -7.03
CA SER A 78 15.24 2.69 -6.85
C SER A 78 15.54 3.33 -8.19
N LEU A 79 15.37 4.64 -8.29
CA LEU A 79 15.79 5.47 -9.41
C LEU A 79 16.81 6.48 -8.91
N PHE A 80 17.99 6.50 -9.52
CA PHE A 80 19.03 7.45 -9.18
C PHE A 80 19.17 8.49 -10.29
N VAL A 81 19.26 9.76 -9.90
CA VAL A 81 19.74 10.83 -10.78
C VAL A 81 21.21 11.04 -10.45
N LEU A 82 22.07 10.81 -11.44
CA LEU A 82 23.53 10.89 -11.27
C LEU A 82 24.09 12.12 -12.01
N ASP A 83 25.20 12.66 -11.53
CA ASP A 83 26.02 13.62 -12.29
C ASP A 83 26.98 12.93 -13.27
N GLU A 84 27.84 13.70 -13.96
CA GLU A 84 28.85 13.18 -14.88
C GLU A 84 29.88 12.23 -14.25
N ASN A 85 30.04 12.25 -12.92
CA ASN A 85 30.98 11.42 -12.17
C ASN A 85 30.29 10.22 -11.51
N SER A 86 29.04 9.91 -11.90
CA SER A 86 28.21 8.88 -11.27
C SER A 86 27.87 9.16 -9.80
N TYR A 87 27.97 10.41 -9.34
CA TYR A 87 27.57 10.79 -7.99
C TYR A 87 26.04 10.91 -7.89
N PRO A 88 25.39 10.28 -6.90
CA PRO A 88 23.94 10.31 -6.76
C PRO A 88 23.46 11.66 -6.21
N LEU A 89 22.82 12.45 -7.07
CA LEU A 89 22.19 13.73 -6.72
C LEU A 89 20.82 13.54 -6.07
N GLN A 90 20.07 12.53 -6.52
CA GLN A 90 18.75 12.19 -6.01
C GLN A 90 18.53 10.68 -6.08
N GLN A 91 17.79 10.15 -5.10
CA GLN A 91 17.34 8.77 -5.07
C GLN A 91 15.84 8.73 -4.78
N ASP A 92 15.07 8.31 -5.77
CA ASP A 92 13.63 8.10 -5.62
C ASP A 92 13.31 6.62 -5.50
N PHE A 93 12.32 6.32 -4.68
CA PHE A 93 11.81 4.97 -4.51
C PHE A 93 10.37 4.88 -5.01
N SER A 94 10.07 3.83 -5.76
CA SER A 94 8.71 3.48 -6.19
C SER A 94 8.36 2.09 -5.70
N LEU A 95 7.18 1.94 -5.12
CA LEU A 95 6.68 0.64 -4.69
C LEU A 95 6.35 -0.20 -5.93
N LEU A 96 6.84 -1.44 -5.96
CA LEU A 96 6.49 -2.44 -6.96
C LEU A 96 5.51 -3.46 -6.41
N ASP A 97 5.69 -3.85 -5.14
CA ASP A 97 4.79 -4.79 -4.47
C ASP A 97 4.82 -4.66 -2.93
N PHE A 98 3.74 -5.09 -2.28
CA PHE A 98 3.53 -4.98 -0.83
C PHE A 98 2.96 -6.29 -0.26
N PHE A 99 3.63 -6.83 0.75
CA PHE A 99 3.28 -8.08 1.44
C PHE A 99 3.24 -7.84 2.96
N PRO A 100 2.06 -7.56 3.54
CA PRO A 100 1.93 -7.41 4.99
C PRO A 100 2.04 -8.78 5.66
N ASP A 101 2.87 -8.88 6.71
CA ASP A 101 3.02 -10.12 7.45
C ASP A 101 1.73 -10.38 8.25
N GLY A 102 1.06 -11.50 7.98
CA GLY A 102 -0.26 -11.82 8.51
C GLY A 102 -1.31 -12.21 7.47
N VAL A 103 -1.13 -11.87 6.20
CA VAL A 103 -1.90 -12.50 5.12
C VAL A 103 -1.22 -13.83 4.83
N LYS A 104 -1.59 -14.88 5.59
CA LYS A 104 -1.32 -16.25 5.16
C LYS A 104 -1.77 -16.32 3.71
N HIS A 105 -0.84 -16.57 2.79
CA HIS A 105 -1.21 -17.00 1.45
C HIS A 105 -2.06 -18.25 1.65
N ALA A 106 -3.38 -18.09 1.71
CA ALA A 106 -4.30 -19.17 1.43
C ALA A 106 -4.03 -19.48 -0.04
N SER A 107 -3.07 -20.36 -0.27
CA SER A 107 -2.98 -21.13 -1.47
C SER A 107 -4.32 -21.85 -1.59
N TYR A 108 -5.27 -21.23 -2.29
CA TYR A 108 -6.40 -21.94 -2.83
C TYR A 108 -5.83 -22.87 -3.90
N ALA A 109 -5.30 -24.01 -3.46
CA ALA A 109 -5.21 -25.18 -4.29
C ALA A 109 -6.67 -25.57 -4.58
N LEU A 110 -7.16 -25.17 -5.75
CA LEU A 110 -8.38 -25.74 -6.30
C LEU A 110 -8.06 -27.16 -6.77
N PRO A 111 -8.98 -28.13 -6.56
CA PRO A 111 -8.84 -29.51 -7.00
C PRO A 111 -8.79 -29.65 -8.53
#